data_AF-A0A1E2WFX4-F1
#
_entry.id   AF-A0A1E2WFX4-F1
#
_cell.length_a   1.000
_cell.length_b   1.000
_cell.length_c   1.000
_cell.angle_alpha   90.00
_cell.angle_beta   90.00
_cell.angle_gamma   90.00
#
_symmetry.space_group_name_H-M   'P 1'
#
loop_
_entity.id
_entity.type
_entity.pdbx_description
1 polymer ?
#
loop_
_entity_poly.entity_id
_entity_poly.type
_entity_poly.pdbx_seq_one_letter_code
_entity_poly.pdbx_strand_id
1 'polypeptide(L)'
;MVKMFAILLLVSPFGWQNSVNAQPQSNKQLLPFFDNIDNPVPVRFPAGQQVDITPPPPLLNSFDKAIIKLCGPIGTRVSSNNFKQLLSYYPDVLQKLQQVSGGELRPGRNNKAQFLEDLTNIWFQRRGFEHIFCGEIYNANDIGGLHFHGRYLQLQNEGIGGRLPNNQGREEVVPNVIYTMGVVIKQENRTVRDVIKGYGYLSNAEEMLLDATKIFKLQGNNEGACIYNVRDRETGKSFPTVFIRKDKAIITYYPDATPQGAKCKS
;
A
#
# COMPACT_ATOMS: atom_id res chain seq x y z
N MET A 1 15.10 78.11 -41.61
CA MET A 1 15.63 77.73 -40.29
C MET A 1 14.56 76.99 -39.52
N VAL A 2 14.91 75.83 -38.98
CA VAL A 2 14.01 74.70 -38.68
C VAL A 2 13.83 74.56 -37.16
N LYS A 3 12.58 74.27 -36.75
CA LYS A 3 12.11 73.68 -35.46
C LYS A 3 12.31 74.56 -34.21
N MET A 4 11.39 74.60 -33.25
CA MET A 4 10.82 73.44 -32.57
C MET A 4 9.54 73.84 -31.81
N PHE A 5 8.44 73.11 -32.05
CA PHE A 5 7.24 73.12 -31.20
C PHE A 5 7.49 72.16 -30.04
N ALA A 6 7.29 72.61 -28.79
CA ALA A 6 7.30 71.75 -27.61
C ALA A 6 5.85 71.47 -27.20
N ILE A 7 5.40 70.23 -27.42
CA ILE A 7 4.12 69.70 -26.95
C ILE A 7 4.40 69.00 -25.61
N LEU A 8 3.78 69.48 -24.53
CA LEU A 8 3.74 68.76 -23.24
C LEU A 8 2.74 67.60 -23.34
N LEU A 9 3.24 66.36 -23.30
CA LEU A 9 2.46 65.15 -23.11
C LEU A 9 2.50 64.76 -21.62
N LEU A 10 1.36 64.92 -20.94
CA LEU A 10 1.11 64.32 -19.62
C LEU A 10 0.72 62.85 -19.83
N VAL A 11 1.65 61.94 -19.58
CA VAL A 11 1.40 60.49 -19.56
C VAL A 11 0.96 60.12 -18.14
N SER A 12 -0.31 59.76 -17.99
CA SER A 12 -0.86 59.13 -16.79
C SER A 12 -0.36 57.68 -16.70
N PRO A 13 0.10 57.17 -15.56
CA PRO A 13 0.30 55.74 -15.39
C PRO A 13 -1.07 55.11 -15.17
N PHE A 14 -1.67 54.57 -16.22
CA PHE A 14 -2.76 53.61 -16.08
C PHE A 14 -2.14 52.34 -15.47
N GLY A 15 -2.08 52.31 -14.13
CA GLY A 15 -1.90 51.08 -13.38
C GLY A 15 -3.10 50.19 -13.66
N TRP A 16 -2.93 49.25 -14.59
CA TRP A 16 -3.80 48.09 -14.70
C TRP A 16 -3.58 47.26 -13.45
N GLN A 17 -4.29 47.60 -12.37
CA GLN A 17 -4.61 46.63 -11.34
C GLN A 17 -5.48 45.58 -12.03
N ASN A 18 -4.83 44.54 -12.54
CA ASN A 18 -5.47 43.24 -12.64
C ASN A 18 -5.92 42.91 -11.22
N SER A 19 -7.16 43.26 -10.89
CA SER A 19 -7.88 42.63 -9.80
C SER A 19 -8.07 41.18 -10.25
N VAL A 20 -7.02 40.37 -10.04
CA VAL A 20 -7.15 38.93 -9.95
C VAL A 20 -8.01 38.73 -8.72
N ASN A 21 -9.33 38.74 -8.93
CA ASN A 21 -10.25 38.14 -7.99
C ASN A 21 -9.71 36.73 -7.77
N ALA A 22 -9.16 36.49 -6.59
CA ALA A 22 -8.81 35.16 -6.14
C ALA A 22 -10.10 34.35 -6.24
N GLN A 23 -10.18 33.51 -7.27
CA GLN A 23 -11.24 32.54 -7.36
C GLN A 23 -11.19 31.71 -6.07
N PRO A 24 -12.34 31.42 -5.45
CA PRO A 24 -12.38 30.62 -4.22
C PRO A 24 -11.64 29.30 -4.46
N GLN A 25 -10.66 29.02 -3.59
CA GLN A 25 -9.81 27.84 -3.63
C GLN A 25 -10.64 26.56 -3.81
N SER A 26 -10.24 25.74 -4.79
CA SER A 26 -10.99 24.56 -5.18
C SER A 26 -11.03 23.50 -4.06
N ASN A 27 -12.23 23.03 -3.80
CA ASN A 27 -12.62 21.91 -2.96
C ASN A 27 -12.12 20.54 -3.50
N LYS A 28 -10.79 20.33 -3.72
CA LYS A 28 -10.25 19.20 -4.52
C LYS A 28 -9.22 18.26 -3.87
N GLN A 29 -8.77 18.49 -2.63
CA GLN A 29 -7.76 17.63 -2.00
C GLN A 29 -8.41 16.38 -1.38
N LEU A 30 -7.88 15.19 -1.70
CA LEU A 30 -8.28 13.95 -1.03
C LEU A 30 -7.80 13.97 0.43
N LEU A 31 -8.54 13.33 1.34
CA LEU A 31 -8.09 13.17 2.72
C LEU A 31 -6.81 12.31 2.72
N PRO A 32 -5.73 12.70 3.41
CA PRO A 32 -4.48 11.96 3.37
C PRO A 32 -4.62 10.60 4.07
N PHE A 33 -3.86 9.61 3.61
CA PHE A 33 -3.51 8.39 4.35
C PHE A 33 -2.42 8.65 5.39
N PHE A 34 -1.52 9.59 5.11
CA PHE A 34 -0.38 9.94 5.95
C PHE A 34 -0.21 11.44 6.05
N ASP A 35 0.00 11.96 7.25
CA ASP A 35 0.41 13.35 7.48
C ASP A 35 1.25 13.44 8.77
N ASN A 36 1.57 14.65 9.23
CA ASN A 36 2.35 14.87 10.46
C ASN A 36 1.54 15.64 11.51
N ILE A 37 0.21 15.53 11.47
CA ILE A 37 -0.71 16.28 12.32
C ILE A 37 -1.45 15.28 13.21
N ASP A 38 -1.27 15.40 14.52
CA ASP A 38 -2.06 14.63 15.50
C ASP A 38 -3.52 15.10 15.46
N ASN A 39 -4.37 14.33 14.78
CA ASN A 39 -5.76 14.68 14.47
C ASN A 39 -6.74 13.59 14.92
N PRO A 40 -6.75 13.21 16.21
CA PRO A 40 -7.44 12.01 16.66
C PRO A 40 -8.94 12.05 16.37
N VAL A 41 -9.47 10.95 15.86
CA VAL A 41 -10.88 10.77 15.52
C VAL A 41 -11.45 9.54 16.21
N PRO A 42 -12.77 9.49 16.48
CA PRO A 42 -13.40 8.24 16.91
C PRO A 42 -13.28 7.18 15.81
N VAL A 43 -13.02 5.95 16.20
CA VAL A 43 -12.90 4.79 15.32
C VAL A 43 -13.72 3.61 15.87
N ARG A 44 -13.93 2.56 15.07
CA ARG A 44 -14.60 1.33 15.53
C ARG A 44 -13.72 0.57 16.52
N PHE A 45 -12.42 0.51 16.27
CA PHE A 45 -11.45 -0.13 17.16
C PHE A 45 -10.18 0.72 17.31
N PRO A 46 -9.72 0.97 18.54
CA PRO A 46 -10.30 0.56 19.82
C PRO A 46 -11.60 1.31 20.16
N ALA A 47 -12.60 0.58 20.65
CA ALA A 47 -13.92 1.14 20.93
C ALA A 47 -13.86 2.20 22.05
N GLY A 48 -14.56 3.32 21.84
CA GLY A 48 -14.65 4.41 22.83
C GLY A 48 -13.39 5.29 22.93
N GLN A 49 -12.39 5.09 22.06
CA GLN A 49 -11.18 5.91 22.02
C GLN A 49 -11.17 6.80 20.78
N GLN A 50 -10.42 7.90 20.88
CA GLN A 50 -10.04 8.71 19.73
C GLN A 50 -8.58 8.41 19.41
N VAL A 51 -8.30 8.15 18.14
CA VAL A 51 -6.96 7.78 17.67
C VAL A 51 -6.66 8.51 16.38
N ASP A 52 -5.41 8.87 16.17
CA ASP A 52 -4.93 9.38 14.90
C ASP A 52 -4.91 8.23 13.87
N ILE A 53 -5.54 8.47 12.72
CA ILE A 53 -5.67 7.51 11.61
C ILE A 53 -4.74 7.85 10.42
N THR A 54 -3.99 8.94 10.54
CA THR A 54 -3.08 9.48 9.52
C THR A 54 -1.66 9.53 10.06
N PRO A 55 -0.99 8.37 10.23
CA PRO A 55 0.37 8.35 10.74
C PRO A 55 1.34 9.13 9.85
N PRO A 56 2.53 9.46 10.37
CA PRO A 56 3.64 9.96 9.56
C PRO A 56 3.86 9.14 8.28
N PRO A 57 4.22 9.76 7.15
CA PRO A 57 4.58 9.03 5.95
C PRO A 57 5.71 8.04 6.22
N PRO A 58 5.55 6.74 5.86
CA PRO A 58 6.58 5.74 6.09
C PRO A 58 7.80 6.00 5.18
N LEU A 59 8.99 5.71 5.69
CA LEU A 59 10.21 5.73 4.88
C LEU A 59 10.26 4.48 4.00
N LEU A 60 10.40 4.67 2.69
CA LEU A 60 10.50 3.55 1.74
C LEU A 60 11.96 3.21 1.44
N ASN A 61 12.33 1.95 1.69
CA ASN A 61 13.64 1.43 1.34
C ASN A 61 13.76 1.17 -0.19
N SER A 62 14.92 0.67 -0.63
CA SER A 62 15.17 0.43 -2.06
C SER A 62 14.27 -0.68 -2.64
N PHE A 63 13.96 -1.71 -1.85
CA PHE A 63 13.10 -2.81 -2.28
C PHE A 63 11.63 -2.40 -2.35
N ASP A 64 11.15 -1.59 -1.41
CA ASP A 64 9.80 -1.00 -1.43
C ASP A 64 9.55 -0.23 -2.73
N LYS A 65 10.50 0.64 -3.10
CA LYS A 65 10.43 1.42 -4.34
C LYS A 65 10.45 0.52 -5.58
N ALA A 66 11.20 -0.58 -5.54
CA ALA A 66 11.23 -1.54 -6.64
C ALA A 66 9.92 -2.32 -6.78
N ILE A 67 9.28 -2.68 -5.66
CA ILE A 67 7.94 -3.28 -5.66
C ILE A 67 6.89 -2.31 -6.21
N ILE A 68 6.90 -1.04 -5.79
CA ILE A 68 6.04 0.00 -6.35
C ILE A 68 6.24 0.14 -7.86
N LYS A 69 7.50 0.20 -8.30
CA LYS A 69 7.84 0.29 -9.73
C LYS A 69 7.34 -0.94 -10.49
N LEU A 70 7.48 -2.14 -9.92
CA LEU A 70 7.00 -3.39 -10.51
C LEU A 70 5.47 -3.41 -10.62
N CYS A 71 4.77 -2.87 -9.61
CA CYS A 71 3.31 -2.76 -9.60
C CYS A 71 2.76 -1.78 -10.64
N GLY A 72 3.52 -0.74 -11.05
CA GLY A 72 3.06 0.27 -12.01
C GLY A 72 1.78 0.99 -11.54
N PRO A 73 0.96 1.52 -12.45
CA PRO A 73 -0.35 2.11 -12.11
C PRO A 73 -1.28 1.12 -11.39
N ILE A 74 -2.23 1.60 -10.57
CA ILE A 74 -3.18 0.71 -9.88
C ILE A 74 -4.09 -0.08 -10.83
N GLY A 75 -4.26 -1.37 -10.53
CA GLY A 75 -4.95 -2.34 -11.40
C GLY A 75 -4.08 -2.93 -12.51
N THR A 76 -2.80 -2.58 -12.58
CA THR A 76 -1.85 -3.21 -13.51
C THR A 76 -1.61 -4.68 -13.14
N ARG A 77 -1.52 -5.54 -14.15
CA ARG A 77 -1.07 -6.92 -13.98
C ARG A 77 0.45 -7.02 -14.04
N VAL A 78 1.02 -7.65 -13.05
CA VAL A 78 2.46 -7.89 -12.91
C VAL A 78 2.82 -9.21 -13.58
N SER A 79 3.83 -9.15 -14.45
CA SER A 79 4.40 -10.36 -15.05
C SER A 79 5.24 -11.12 -14.03
N SER A 80 5.02 -12.44 -13.96
CA SER A 80 5.83 -13.35 -13.15
C SER A 80 7.32 -13.33 -13.55
N ASN A 81 7.64 -13.06 -14.82
CA ASN A 81 9.02 -12.89 -15.27
C ASN A 81 9.67 -11.62 -14.72
N ASN A 82 8.91 -10.53 -14.61
CA ASN A 82 9.43 -9.29 -14.01
C ASN A 82 9.70 -9.47 -12.51
N PHE A 83 8.89 -10.28 -11.82
CA PHE A 83 9.17 -10.68 -10.44
C PHE A 83 10.45 -11.51 -10.30
N LYS A 84 10.67 -12.49 -11.19
CA LYS A 84 11.94 -13.24 -11.22
C LYS A 84 13.15 -12.32 -11.46
N GLN A 85 13.02 -11.37 -12.38
CA GLN A 85 14.06 -10.37 -12.66
C GLN A 85 14.31 -9.47 -11.45
N LEU A 86 13.24 -9.02 -10.76
CA LEU A 86 13.35 -8.27 -9.51
C LEU A 86 14.19 -9.05 -8.48
N LEU A 87 13.84 -10.31 -8.21
CA LEU A 87 14.59 -11.13 -7.25
C LEU A 87 16.03 -11.45 -7.69
N SER A 88 16.30 -11.40 -9.00
CA SER A 88 17.67 -11.54 -9.52
C SER A 88 18.49 -10.28 -9.25
N TYR A 89 17.86 -9.10 -9.25
CA TYR A 89 18.48 -7.83 -8.90
C TYR A 89 18.62 -7.63 -7.38
N TYR A 90 17.78 -8.29 -6.58
CA TYR A 90 17.83 -8.28 -5.11
C TYR A 90 18.19 -9.69 -4.57
N PRO A 91 19.43 -10.17 -4.76
CA PRO A 91 19.82 -11.53 -4.37
C PRO A 91 19.73 -11.77 -2.86
N ASP A 92 19.95 -10.75 -2.03
CA ASP A 92 19.82 -10.85 -0.58
C ASP A 92 18.38 -11.16 -0.14
N VAL A 93 17.39 -10.57 -0.81
CA VAL A 93 15.97 -10.87 -0.58
C VAL A 93 15.67 -12.32 -0.93
N LEU A 94 16.17 -12.78 -2.09
CA LEU A 94 16.01 -14.18 -2.50
C LEU A 94 16.66 -15.15 -1.49
N GLN A 95 17.84 -14.81 -0.97
CA GLN A 95 18.52 -15.62 0.04
C GLN A 95 17.72 -15.68 1.34
N LYS A 96 17.19 -14.55 1.82
CA LYS A 96 16.33 -14.52 3.02
C LYS A 96 15.06 -15.34 2.81
N LEU A 97 14.45 -15.30 1.62
CA LEU A 97 13.29 -16.13 1.26
C LEU A 97 13.62 -17.63 1.31
N GLN A 98 14.80 -18.02 0.82
CA GLN A 98 15.28 -19.39 0.96
C GLN A 98 15.46 -19.77 2.44
N GLN A 99 16.04 -18.90 3.26
CA GLN A 99 16.23 -19.17 4.69
C GLN A 99 14.91 -19.37 5.44
N VAL A 100 13.92 -18.48 5.26
CA VAL A 100 12.64 -18.55 6.00
C VAL A 100 11.75 -19.73 5.57
N SER A 101 12.02 -20.33 4.42
CA SER A 101 11.32 -21.51 3.90
C SER A 101 12.08 -22.82 4.07
N GLY A 102 13.29 -22.79 4.65
CA GLY A 102 14.16 -23.96 4.77
C GLY A 102 14.78 -24.43 3.45
N GLY A 103 14.86 -23.55 2.45
CA GLY A 103 15.52 -23.78 1.16
C GLY A 103 14.64 -24.45 0.10
N GLU A 104 13.41 -24.84 0.42
CA GLU A 104 12.48 -25.49 -0.52
C GLU A 104 11.01 -25.16 -0.21
N LEU A 105 10.24 -24.87 -1.27
CA LEU A 105 8.79 -24.63 -1.18
C LEU A 105 7.98 -25.85 -1.66
N ARG A 106 8.62 -26.75 -2.39
CA ARG A 106 8.07 -28.06 -2.77
C ARG A 106 9.09 -29.14 -2.39
N PRO A 107 8.65 -30.28 -1.85
CA PRO A 107 9.56 -31.33 -1.39
C PRO A 107 10.55 -31.75 -2.47
N GLY A 108 11.84 -31.76 -2.12
CA GLY A 108 12.93 -32.22 -3.01
C GLY A 108 13.31 -31.22 -4.11
N ARG A 109 12.75 -30.00 -4.10
CA ARG A 109 13.04 -28.94 -5.06
C ARG A 109 13.77 -27.78 -4.38
N ASN A 110 15.08 -27.92 -4.24
CA ASN A 110 15.92 -27.05 -3.40
C ASN A 110 17.04 -26.31 -4.16
N ASN A 111 17.27 -26.59 -5.45
CA ASN A 111 18.23 -25.81 -6.21
C ASN A 111 17.66 -24.42 -6.52
N LYS A 112 18.55 -23.44 -6.76
CA LYS A 112 18.16 -22.03 -6.91
C LYS A 112 17.10 -21.79 -8.00
N ALA A 113 17.21 -22.47 -9.14
CA ALA A 113 16.26 -22.30 -10.25
C ALA A 113 14.88 -22.86 -9.90
N GLN A 114 14.84 -24.07 -9.31
CA GLN A 114 13.60 -24.69 -8.84
C GLN A 114 12.95 -23.88 -7.73
N PHE A 115 13.74 -23.39 -6.78
CA PHE A 115 13.25 -22.55 -5.69
C PHE A 115 12.60 -21.26 -6.23
N LEU A 116 13.28 -20.56 -7.14
CA LEU A 116 12.74 -19.34 -7.74
C LEU A 116 11.47 -19.61 -8.55
N GLU A 117 11.41 -20.73 -9.27
CA GLU A 117 10.20 -21.17 -9.96
C GLU A 117 9.05 -21.42 -8.98
N ASP A 118 9.29 -22.19 -7.91
CA ASP A 118 8.28 -22.52 -6.92
C ASP A 118 7.81 -21.28 -6.16
N LEU A 119 8.73 -20.41 -5.78
CA LEU A 119 8.45 -19.11 -5.17
C LEU A 119 7.56 -18.26 -6.09
N THR A 120 7.91 -18.18 -7.37
CA THR A 120 7.08 -17.44 -8.33
C THR A 120 5.69 -18.07 -8.44
N ASN A 121 5.60 -19.39 -8.50
CA ASN A 121 4.32 -20.09 -8.63
C ASN A 121 3.40 -19.82 -7.44
N ILE A 122 3.89 -19.90 -6.20
CA ILE A 122 3.05 -19.70 -5.02
C ILE A 122 2.52 -18.26 -4.93
N TRP A 123 3.25 -17.28 -5.45
CA TRP A 123 2.86 -15.87 -5.43
C TRP A 123 1.95 -15.46 -6.60
N PHE A 124 2.10 -16.11 -7.76
CA PHE A 124 1.43 -15.68 -9.01
C PHE A 124 0.29 -16.59 -9.47
N GLN A 125 0.27 -17.89 -9.11
CA GLN A 125 -0.77 -18.83 -9.57
C GLN A 125 -2.18 -18.36 -9.19
N ARG A 126 -2.31 -17.66 -8.06
CA ARG A 126 -3.58 -17.08 -7.58
C ARG A 126 -3.50 -15.56 -7.37
N ARG A 127 -2.53 -14.91 -8.01
CA ARG A 127 -2.33 -13.45 -7.98
C ARG A 127 -2.12 -12.83 -6.59
N GLY A 128 -1.64 -13.60 -5.62
CA GLY A 128 -1.35 -13.08 -4.28
C GLY A 128 -0.40 -11.89 -4.29
N PHE A 129 0.62 -11.89 -5.17
CA PHE A 129 1.55 -10.76 -5.27
C PHE A 129 0.83 -9.45 -5.64
N GLU A 130 0.04 -9.47 -6.72
CA GLU A 130 -0.71 -8.31 -7.20
C GLU A 130 -1.70 -7.83 -6.14
N HIS A 131 -2.44 -8.77 -5.57
CA HIS A 131 -3.44 -8.49 -4.55
C HIS A 131 -2.81 -7.80 -3.33
N ILE A 132 -1.77 -8.39 -2.75
CA ILE A 132 -1.15 -7.89 -1.51
C ILE A 132 -0.44 -6.55 -1.74
N PHE A 133 0.40 -6.44 -2.77
CA PHE A 133 1.30 -5.28 -2.94
C PHE A 133 0.74 -4.19 -3.85
N CYS A 134 0.05 -4.54 -4.93
CA CYS A 134 -0.28 -3.60 -6.00
C CYS A 134 -1.70 -3.05 -5.90
N GLY A 135 -2.63 -3.84 -5.35
CA GLY A 135 -4.05 -3.52 -5.33
C GLY A 135 -4.71 -3.73 -6.70
N GLU A 136 -5.93 -4.26 -6.67
CA GLU A 136 -6.73 -4.56 -7.85
C GLU A 136 -7.97 -3.67 -7.89
N ILE A 137 -8.43 -3.32 -9.09
CA ILE A 137 -9.69 -2.59 -9.27
C ILE A 137 -10.69 -3.53 -9.93
N TYR A 138 -11.67 -4.02 -9.16
CA TYR A 138 -12.70 -4.91 -9.70
C TYR A 138 -13.88 -4.12 -10.25
N ASN A 139 -14.36 -3.12 -9.52
CA ASN A 139 -15.42 -2.22 -9.96
C ASN A 139 -15.34 -0.86 -9.21
N ALA A 140 -16.38 -0.03 -9.29
CA ALA A 140 -16.39 1.29 -8.67
C ALA A 140 -16.41 1.27 -7.13
N ASN A 141 -16.82 0.16 -6.51
CA ASN A 141 -16.98 0.03 -5.05
C ASN A 141 -16.19 -1.16 -4.49
N ASP A 142 -15.20 -1.66 -5.22
CA ASP A 142 -14.48 -2.89 -4.87
C ASP A 142 -13.02 -2.81 -5.33
N ILE A 143 -12.15 -2.73 -4.32
CA ILE A 143 -10.70 -2.75 -4.50
C ILE A 143 -10.21 -4.08 -3.92
N GLY A 144 -9.52 -4.89 -4.72
CA GLY A 144 -8.88 -6.12 -4.24
C GLY A 144 -7.57 -5.79 -3.52
N GLY A 145 -7.39 -6.35 -2.32
CA GLY A 145 -6.10 -6.33 -1.63
C GLY A 145 -5.68 -4.95 -1.12
N LEU A 146 -4.56 -4.42 -1.62
CA LEU A 146 -3.98 -3.12 -1.21
C LEU A 146 -3.52 -3.12 0.26
N HIS A 147 -2.55 -3.97 0.59
CA HIS A 147 -2.10 -4.20 1.97
C HIS A 147 -0.70 -3.68 2.29
N PHE A 148 0.01 -3.17 1.27
CA PHE A 148 1.35 -2.61 1.42
C PHE A 148 1.29 -1.09 1.60
N HIS A 149 1.78 -0.57 2.73
CA HIS A 149 1.76 0.86 3.06
C HIS A 149 2.46 1.74 2.01
N GLY A 150 3.52 1.25 1.36
CA GLY A 150 4.19 1.97 0.28
C GLY A 150 3.27 2.27 -0.90
N ARG A 151 2.28 1.40 -1.16
CA ARG A 151 1.28 1.62 -2.21
C ARG A 151 0.33 2.76 -1.86
N TYR A 152 -0.08 2.90 -0.61
CA TYR A 152 -0.88 4.04 -0.15
C TYR A 152 -0.10 5.35 -0.31
N LEU A 153 1.18 5.36 0.08
CA LEU A 153 2.02 6.56 0.01
C LEU A 153 2.21 7.01 -1.44
N GLN A 154 2.44 6.07 -2.36
CA GLN A 154 2.50 6.37 -3.78
C GLN A 154 1.19 7.02 -4.27
N LEU A 155 0.04 6.40 -4.00
CA LEU A 155 -1.26 6.91 -4.48
C LEU A 155 -1.56 8.30 -3.93
N GLN A 156 -1.21 8.57 -2.66
CA GLN A 156 -1.32 9.89 -2.06
C GLN A 156 -0.41 10.92 -2.76
N ASN A 157 0.86 10.58 -2.98
CA ASN A 157 1.82 11.48 -3.62
C ASN A 157 1.46 11.80 -5.08
N GLU A 158 0.83 10.86 -5.77
CA GLU A 158 0.26 11.06 -7.11
C GLU A 158 -1.02 11.90 -7.10
N GLY A 159 -1.58 12.23 -5.91
CA GLY A 159 -2.80 13.01 -5.76
C GLY A 159 -4.07 12.23 -6.14
N ILE A 160 -3.97 10.92 -6.34
CA ILE A 160 -5.07 10.06 -6.81
C ILE A 160 -5.67 9.20 -5.70
N GLY A 161 -4.97 8.97 -4.58
CA GLY A 161 -5.47 8.19 -3.45
C GLY A 161 -5.65 8.99 -2.18
N GLY A 162 -6.66 8.65 -1.40
CA GLY A 162 -6.85 9.15 -0.05
C GLY A 162 -7.93 8.41 0.72
N ARG A 163 -8.17 8.81 1.96
CA ARG A 163 -9.18 8.20 2.83
C ARG A 163 -10.60 8.51 2.36
N LEU A 164 -11.48 7.53 2.57
CA LEU A 164 -12.91 7.73 2.43
C LEU A 164 -13.42 8.55 3.63
N PRO A 165 -14.05 9.72 3.40
CA PRO A 165 -14.63 10.50 4.49
C PRO A 165 -15.79 9.76 5.17
N ASN A 166 -16.04 10.08 6.44
CA ASN A 166 -17.18 9.59 7.22
C ASN A 166 -17.24 8.05 7.34
N ASN A 167 -16.10 7.40 7.54
CA ASN A 167 -15.97 5.93 7.60
C ASN A 167 -15.65 5.38 8.99
N GLN A 168 -15.81 6.18 10.05
CA GLN A 168 -15.37 5.87 11.42
C GLN A 168 -15.92 4.53 11.95
N GLY A 169 -17.14 4.15 11.54
CA GLY A 169 -17.76 2.88 11.92
C GLY A 169 -17.12 1.61 11.33
N ARG A 170 -16.13 1.76 10.43
CA ARG A 170 -15.37 0.65 9.82
C ARG A 170 -13.86 0.78 10.06
N GLU A 171 -13.42 1.88 10.65
CA GLU A 171 -12.00 2.16 10.87
C GLU A 171 -11.48 1.42 12.09
N GLU A 172 -10.35 0.73 11.94
CA GLU A 172 -9.71 -0.03 13.00
C GLU A 172 -8.23 0.30 13.02
N VAL A 173 -7.74 0.85 14.13
CA VAL A 173 -6.39 1.40 14.24
C VAL A 173 -5.70 0.83 15.48
N VAL A 174 -4.53 0.27 15.28
CA VAL A 174 -3.56 0.03 16.35
C VAL A 174 -2.42 1.03 16.10
N PRO A 175 -2.31 2.11 16.89
CA PRO A 175 -1.40 3.21 16.60
C PRO A 175 0.03 2.73 16.35
N ASN A 176 0.60 3.19 15.24
CA ASN A 176 1.93 2.84 14.72
C ASN A 176 2.11 1.34 14.43
N VAL A 177 1.04 0.59 14.17
CA VAL A 177 1.10 -0.85 13.86
C VAL A 177 0.16 -1.25 12.72
N ILE A 178 -1.14 -1.02 12.87
CA ILE A 178 -2.18 -1.44 11.91
C ILE A 178 -3.10 -0.27 11.65
N TYR A 179 -3.43 -0.02 10.39
CA TYR A 179 -4.42 0.96 9.99
C TYR A 179 -5.37 0.35 8.99
N THR A 180 -6.64 0.26 9.38
CA THR A 180 -7.76 -0.15 8.53
C THR A 180 -8.69 1.03 8.33
N MET A 181 -8.94 1.38 7.07
CA MET A 181 -9.70 2.57 6.70
C MET A 181 -10.42 2.38 5.37
N GLY A 182 -11.34 3.29 5.07
CA GLY A 182 -11.92 3.37 3.74
C GLY A 182 -11.00 4.13 2.80
N VAL A 183 -11.02 3.77 1.53
CA VAL A 183 -10.09 4.25 0.50
C VAL A 183 -10.89 4.83 -0.67
N VAL A 184 -10.39 5.94 -1.22
CA VAL A 184 -10.86 6.58 -2.45
C VAL A 184 -9.71 6.66 -3.43
N ILE A 185 -9.94 6.24 -4.66
CA ILE A 185 -8.96 6.28 -5.75
C ILE A 185 -9.59 6.98 -6.95
N LYS A 186 -8.97 8.08 -7.39
CA LYS A 186 -9.32 8.79 -8.61
C LYS A 186 -8.57 8.15 -9.78
N GLN A 187 -9.31 7.68 -10.77
CA GLN A 187 -8.79 7.38 -12.11
C GLN A 187 -9.33 8.44 -13.07
N GLU A 188 -8.72 8.58 -14.25
CA GLU A 188 -9.02 9.66 -15.20
C GLU A 188 -10.53 9.93 -15.38
N ASN A 189 -11.33 8.87 -15.51
CA ASN A 189 -12.76 8.97 -15.81
C ASN A 189 -13.68 8.45 -14.70
N ARG A 190 -13.14 8.03 -13.55
CA ARG A 190 -13.96 7.48 -12.45
C ARG A 190 -13.32 7.62 -11.09
N THR A 191 -14.16 7.62 -10.07
CA THR A 191 -13.71 7.41 -8.69
C THR A 191 -14.06 5.98 -8.27
N VAL A 192 -13.08 5.26 -7.75
CA VAL A 192 -13.25 3.95 -7.13
C VAL A 192 -13.17 4.13 -5.62
N ARG A 193 -14.00 3.41 -4.88
CA ARG A 193 -14.05 3.48 -3.43
C ARG A 193 -14.09 2.07 -2.85
N ASP A 194 -13.60 1.94 -1.63
CA ASP A 194 -13.83 0.76 -0.81
C ASP A 194 -13.91 1.21 0.65
N VAL A 195 -14.80 0.59 1.42
CA VAL A 195 -15.05 0.99 2.82
C VAL A 195 -14.05 0.36 3.79
N ILE A 196 -13.27 -0.62 3.34
CA ILE A 196 -12.34 -1.35 4.21
C ILE A 196 -11.09 -1.83 3.47
N LYS A 197 -9.95 -1.23 3.82
CA LYS A 197 -8.61 -1.68 3.45
C LYS A 197 -7.65 -1.48 4.61
N GLY A 198 -6.85 -2.51 4.86
CA GLY A 198 -5.90 -2.54 5.96
C GLY A 198 -4.47 -2.68 5.48
N TYR A 199 -3.53 -1.98 6.11
CA TYR A 199 -2.10 -2.15 5.91
C TYR A 199 -1.36 -2.19 7.26
N GLY A 200 -0.18 -2.81 7.23
CA GLY A 200 0.74 -2.84 8.36
C GLY A 200 1.69 -1.67 8.26
N TYR A 201 1.73 -0.82 9.27
CA TYR A 201 2.63 0.34 9.28
C TYR A 201 4.08 -0.05 9.55
N LEU A 202 4.29 -1.19 10.24
CA LEU A 202 5.61 -1.71 10.57
C LEU A 202 6.17 -2.70 9.52
N SER A 203 5.43 -3.02 8.45
CA SER A 203 5.82 -4.10 7.53
C SER A 203 6.19 -3.56 6.16
N ASN A 204 7.48 -3.46 5.88
CA ASN A 204 7.97 -3.12 4.55
C ASN A 204 7.76 -4.29 3.57
N ALA A 205 8.01 -4.07 2.28
CA ALA A 205 7.70 -5.07 1.27
C ALA A 205 8.56 -6.34 1.37
N GLU A 206 9.81 -6.23 1.83
CA GLU A 206 10.67 -7.39 2.05
C GLU A 206 10.08 -8.26 3.17
N GLU A 207 9.70 -7.65 4.29
CA GLU A 207 9.15 -8.34 5.45
C GLU A 207 7.82 -9.04 5.12
N MET A 208 6.91 -8.35 4.43
CA MET A 208 5.66 -8.96 3.98
C MET A 208 5.90 -10.18 3.07
N LEU A 209 6.87 -10.07 2.16
CA LEU A 209 7.24 -11.16 1.24
C LEU A 209 7.82 -12.36 2.00
N LEU A 210 8.67 -12.09 3.00
CA LEU A 210 9.27 -13.11 3.86
C LEU A 210 8.22 -13.80 4.75
N ASP A 211 7.37 -13.03 5.42
CA ASP A 211 6.37 -13.55 6.36
C ASP A 211 5.32 -14.39 5.65
N ALA A 212 4.74 -13.90 4.56
CA ALA A 212 3.75 -14.67 3.79
C ALA A 212 4.37 -15.96 3.20
N THR A 213 5.63 -15.92 2.74
CA THR A 213 6.34 -17.11 2.24
C THR A 213 6.62 -18.10 3.37
N LYS A 214 7.02 -17.61 4.55
CA LYS A 214 7.22 -18.43 5.75
C LYS A 214 5.92 -19.12 6.16
N ILE A 215 4.81 -18.37 6.27
CA ILE A 215 3.50 -18.90 6.63
C ILE A 215 3.05 -19.94 5.59
N PHE A 216 3.26 -19.68 4.30
CA PHE A 216 3.00 -20.66 3.25
C PHE A 216 3.71 -22.00 3.48
N LYS A 217 4.99 -21.98 3.86
CA LYS A 217 5.77 -23.19 4.18
C LYS A 217 5.23 -23.88 5.44
N LEU A 218 4.99 -23.12 6.52
CA LEU A 218 4.45 -23.65 7.79
C LEU A 218 3.10 -24.33 7.61
N GLN A 219 2.25 -23.79 6.72
CA GLN A 219 0.96 -24.39 6.40
C GLN A 219 1.07 -25.74 5.68
N GLY A 220 2.21 -26.07 5.07
CA GLY A 220 2.42 -27.34 4.38
C GLY A 220 1.39 -27.57 3.27
N ASN A 221 0.48 -28.53 3.46
CA ASN A 221 -0.62 -28.84 2.54
C ASN A 221 -1.99 -28.32 3.00
N ASN A 222 -2.06 -27.60 4.12
CA ASN A 222 -3.32 -27.05 4.60
C ASN A 222 -3.73 -25.86 3.73
N GLU A 223 -5.01 -25.81 3.37
CA GLU A 223 -5.62 -24.75 2.57
C GLU A 223 -6.64 -23.99 3.43
N GLY A 224 -6.97 -22.76 3.05
CA GLY A 224 -7.91 -21.90 3.77
C GLY A 224 -7.26 -20.67 4.41
N ALA A 225 -8.07 -19.96 5.21
CA ALA A 225 -7.65 -18.78 5.95
C ALA A 225 -7.15 -19.16 7.36
N CYS A 226 -6.11 -18.49 7.83
CA CYS A 226 -5.61 -18.63 9.19
C CYS A 226 -4.98 -17.33 9.70
N ILE A 227 -4.91 -17.21 11.03
CA ILE A 227 -4.31 -16.06 11.73
C ILE A 227 -2.90 -16.42 12.18
N TYR A 228 -1.91 -15.61 11.81
CA TYR A 228 -0.53 -15.72 12.26
C TYR A 228 -0.12 -14.44 13.00
N ASN A 229 0.56 -14.57 14.14
CA ASN A 229 1.09 -13.41 14.85
C ASN A 229 2.52 -13.13 14.34
N VAL A 230 2.68 -12.04 13.61
CA VAL A 230 4.00 -11.55 13.21
C VAL A 230 4.61 -10.76 14.36
N ARG A 231 5.93 -10.87 14.49
CA ARG A 231 6.71 -10.04 15.39
C ARG A 231 7.64 -9.17 14.55
N ASP A 232 7.40 -7.87 14.57
CA ASP A 232 8.28 -6.91 13.95
C ASP A 232 9.67 -6.97 14.60
N ARG A 233 10.72 -6.95 13.78
CA ARG A 233 12.10 -7.13 14.22
C ARG A 233 12.69 -5.86 14.80
N GLU A 234 12.25 -4.71 14.32
CA GLU A 234 12.79 -3.41 14.72
C GLU A 234 12.21 -2.96 16.07
N THR A 235 10.89 -3.02 16.22
CA THR A 235 10.18 -2.58 17.42
C THR A 235 9.93 -3.71 18.43
N GLY A 236 10.04 -4.97 18.01
CA GLY A 236 9.73 -6.14 18.82
C GLY A 236 8.22 -6.36 19.07
N LYS A 237 7.36 -5.46 18.57
CA LYS A 237 5.90 -5.56 18.69
C LYS A 237 5.37 -6.74 17.91
N SER A 238 4.35 -7.40 18.46
CA SER A 238 3.63 -8.46 17.76
C SER A 238 2.24 -7.99 17.36
N PHE A 239 1.79 -8.42 16.18
CA PHE A 239 0.47 -8.07 15.66
C PHE A 239 -0.09 -9.20 14.80
N PRO A 240 -1.42 -9.39 14.78
CA PRO A 240 -2.01 -10.49 14.05
C PRO A 240 -2.16 -10.15 12.56
N THR A 241 -1.94 -11.16 11.73
CA THR A 241 -2.13 -11.11 10.29
C THR A 241 -3.01 -12.27 9.84
N VAL A 242 -3.84 -12.01 8.84
CA VAL A 242 -4.64 -13.00 8.15
C VAL A 242 -3.85 -13.45 6.93
N PHE A 243 -3.68 -14.76 6.79
CA PHE A 243 -3.08 -15.40 5.63
C PHE A 243 -4.09 -16.35 4.98
N ILE A 244 -4.21 -16.32 3.66
CA ILE A 244 -5.09 -17.21 2.92
C ILE A 244 -4.31 -17.97 1.86
N ARG A 245 -4.45 -19.29 1.89
CA ARG A 245 -3.90 -20.21 0.90
C ARG A 245 -5.01 -20.96 0.17
N LYS A 246 -4.86 -21.11 -1.14
CA LYS A 246 -5.73 -21.97 -1.95
C LYS A 246 -4.94 -22.55 -3.12
N ASP A 247 -5.22 -23.80 -3.48
CA ASP A 247 -4.62 -24.48 -4.63
C ASP A 247 -3.08 -24.45 -4.61
N LYS A 248 -2.47 -24.60 -3.42
CA LYS A 248 -1.01 -24.50 -3.21
C LYS A 248 -0.40 -23.14 -3.58
N ALA A 249 -1.17 -22.07 -3.45
CA ALA A 249 -0.74 -20.71 -3.72
C ALA A 249 -1.30 -19.71 -2.70
N ILE A 250 -0.63 -18.58 -2.56
CA ILE A 250 -1.01 -17.46 -1.71
C ILE A 250 -2.13 -16.68 -2.41
N ILE A 251 -3.24 -16.48 -1.71
CA ILE A 251 -4.35 -15.63 -2.14
C ILE A 251 -4.15 -14.20 -1.62
N THR A 252 -3.95 -14.06 -0.31
CA THR A 252 -3.76 -12.76 0.34
C THR A 252 -3.04 -12.94 1.68
N TYR A 253 -2.51 -11.83 2.17
CA TYR A 253 -1.82 -11.67 3.43
C TYR A 253 -1.97 -10.22 3.86
N TYR A 254 -2.53 -9.98 5.04
CA TYR A 254 -2.73 -8.63 5.55
C TYR A 254 -2.84 -8.60 7.08
N PRO A 255 -2.43 -7.49 7.73
CA PRO A 255 -2.70 -7.29 9.15
C PRO A 255 -4.14 -6.86 9.38
N ASP A 256 -4.69 -7.27 10.51
CA ASP A 256 -6.05 -6.96 10.93
C ASP A 256 -6.00 -6.65 12.44
N ALA A 257 -6.71 -5.63 12.90
CA ALA A 257 -6.70 -5.28 14.32
C ALA A 257 -7.61 -6.21 15.16
N THR A 258 -8.65 -6.76 14.56
CA THR A 258 -9.65 -7.59 15.24
C THR A 258 -9.96 -8.91 14.50
N PRO A 259 -8.94 -9.66 14.01
CA PRO A 259 -9.19 -10.82 13.17
C PRO A 259 -9.89 -11.93 13.95
N GLN A 260 -10.78 -12.64 13.25
CA GLN A 260 -11.50 -13.80 13.76
C GLN A 260 -11.20 -15.01 12.89
N GLY A 261 -10.93 -16.15 13.51
CA GLY A 261 -10.63 -17.39 12.79
C GLY A 261 -9.66 -18.30 13.51
N ALA A 262 -9.29 -19.39 12.82
CA ALA A 262 -8.33 -20.36 13.32
C ALA A 262 -6.90 -19.80 13.22
N LYS A 263 -6.03 -20.20 14.16
CA LYS A 263 -4.60 -19.92 14.07
C LYS A 263 -3.96 -20.74 12.96
N CYS A 264 -2.93 -20.19 12.32
CA CYS A 264 -2.10 -20.96 11.40
C CYS A 264 -1.40 -22.09 12.18
N LYS A 265 -1.45 -23.30 11.63
CA LYS A 265 -0.66 -24.44 12.10
C LYS A 265 0.83 -24.11 12.08
N SER A 266 1.49 -24.44 13.19
CA SER A 266 2.94 -24.40 13.41
C SER A 266 3.58 -25.74 13.10
#